data_AF-A0A1B6DKJ4-F1
#
_entry.id   AF-A0A1B6DKJ4-F1
#
_cell.length_a   1.000
_cell.length_b   1.000
_cell.length_c   1.000
_cell.angle_alpha   90.00
_cell.angle_beta   90.00
_cell.angle_gamma   90.00
#
_symmetry.space_group_name_H-M   'P 1'
#
loop_
_entity.id
_entity.type
_entity.pdbx_description
1 polymer ?
#
loop_
_entity_poly.entity_id
_entity_poly.type
_entity_poly.pdbx_seq_one_letter_code
_entity_poly.pdbx_strand_id
1 'polypeptide(L)'
;VPPGIFKSTCKMDIAWFPFDDQHCDMKFGSWTYDGNQLNLELKSESGGDLSDFITNGEWYLLGMPGKKNTIVYQCCPEPYVDVTFTIQIRRRTLYYFFNLIVPCVLISSMALLGFTLPPDSGEKLTLGVTILLSQTVFLLRLA
;
A
#
# COMPACT_ATOMS: atom_id res chain seq x y z
N VAL A 1 19.38 -2.71 22.05
CA VAL A 1 18.45 -3.49 21.20
C VAL A 1 19.23 -3.91 19.95
N PRO A 2 19.30 -5.20 19.58
CA PRO A 2 20.00 -5.60 18.37
C PRO A 2 19.25 -5.12 17.11
N PRO A 3 19.94 -4.54 16.11
CA PRO A 3 19.29 -4.15 14.87
C PRO A 3 18.93 -5.39 14.02
N GLY A 4 17.81 -5.33 13.32
CA GLY A 4 17.35 -6.40 12.44
C GLY A 4 16.53 -5.86 11.27
N ILE A 5 16.68 -6.49 10.10
CA ILE A 5 15.86 -6.21 8.92
C ILE A 5 14.79 -7.29 8.85
N PHE A 6 13.52 -6.90 8.98
CA PHE A 6 12.39 -7.80 8.87
C PHE A 6 11.70 -7.64 7.52
N LYS A 7 11.31 -8.76 6.92
CA LYS A 7 10.47 -8.79 5.72
C LYS A 7 9.14 -9.45 6.10
N SER A 8 8.07 -8.66 6.10
CA SER A 8 6.71 -9.15 6.34
C SER A 8 5.91 -9.21 5.05
N THR A 9 4.94 -10.11 5.01
CA THR A 9 3.95 -10.15 3.93
C THR A 9 2.78 -9.26 4.33
N CYS A 10 2.50 -8.24 3.52
CA CYS A 10 1.37 -7.35 3.72
C CYS A 10 0.40 -7.45 2.54
N LYS A 11 -0.89 -7.57 2.84
CA LYS A 11 -1.93 -7.55 1.82
C LYS A 11 -2.31 -6.09 1.54
N MET A 12 -2.02 -5.63 0.34
CA MET A 12 -2.31 -4.27 -0.10
C MET A 12 -3.68 -4.19 -0.76
N ASP A 13 -4.46 -3.16 -0.42
CA ASP A 13 -5.73 -2.85 -1.10
C ASP A 13 -5.56 -1.62 -2.00
N ILE A 14 -5.69 -1.80 -3.32
CA ILE A 14 -5.42 -0.75 -4.32
C ILE A 14 -6.70 -0.13 -4.91
N ALA A 15 -7.87 -0.34 -4.31
CA ALA A 15 -9.15 0.15 -4.83
C ALA A 15 -9.17 1.68 -5.04
N TRP A 16 -8.48 2.45 -4.19
CA TRP A 16 -8.45 3.92 -4.20
C TRP A 16 -7.11 4.51 -4.63
N PHE A 17 -6.28 3.74 -5.32
CA PHE A 17 -4.97 4.21 -5.77
C PHE A 17 -5.07 5.54 -6.55
N PRO A 18 -4.19 6.54 -6.30
CA PRO A 18 -3.09 6.57 -5.33
C PRO A 18 -3.47 7.17 -3.95
N PHE A 19 -4.75 7.39 -3.67
CA PHE A 19 -5.29 7.97 -2.44
C PHE A 19 -5.63 6.88 -1.41
N ASP A 20 -4.68 5.97 -1.20
CA ASP A 20 -4.85 4.76 -0.40
C ASP A 20 -4.12 4.83 0.95
N ASP A 21 -4.76 4.25 1.96
CA ASP A 21 -4.21 3.97 3.29
C ASP A 21 -4.02 2.47 3.45
N GLN A 22 -2.85 2.06 3.94
CA GLN A 22 -2.45 0.66 4.04
C GLN A 22 -2.13 0.30 5.48
N HIS A 23 -2.49 -0.92 5.85
CA HIS A 23 -2.32 -1.47 7.19
C HIS A 23 -1.54 -2.78 7.09
N CYS A 24 -0.29 -2.76 7.55
CA CYS A 24 0.60 -3.90 7.45
C CYS A 24 0.95 -4.44 8.83
N ASP A 25 0.57 -5.69 9.09
CA ASP A 25 0.78 -6.32 10.39
C ASP A 25 2.14 -7.03 10.48
N MET A 26 2.83 -6.83 11.61
CA MET A 26 4.01 -7.58 12.01
C MET A 26 3.74 -8.26 13.34
N LYS A 27 3.77 -9.60 13.35
CA LYS A 27 3.53 -10.41 14.55
C LYS A 27 4.84 -10.91 15.13
N PHE A 28 5.06 -10.62 16.41
CA PHE A 28 6.20 -11.11 17.17
C PHE A 28 5.70 -11.97 18.32
N GLY A 29 6.23 -13.17 18.44
CA GLY A 29 5.82 -14.12 19.46
C GLY A 29 6.93 -15.15 19.68
N SER A 30 6.80 -15.89 20.78
CA SER A 30 7.65 -17.06 21.01
C SER A 30 7.23 -18.20 20.09
N TRP A 31 8.20 -18.92 19.55
CA TRP A 31 7.94 -20.12 18.75
C TRP A 31 7.76 -21.37 19.62
N THR A 32 8.52 -21.49 20.70
CA THR A 32 8.59 -22.73 21.50
C THR A 32 7.89 -22.64 22.85
N TYR A 33 7.85 -21.45 23.46
CA TYR A 33 7.28 -21.24 24.79
C TYR A 33 5.83 -20.80 24.69
N ASP A 34 4.95 -21.47 25.45
CA ASP A 34 3.56 -21.06 25.64
C ASP A 34 3.42 -19.89 26.62
N GLY A 35 2.20 -19.37 26.74
CA GLY A 35 1.85 -18.21 27.57
C GLY A 35 1.97 -18.42 29.09
N ASN A 36 2.06 -19.67 29.57
CA ASN A 36 2.33 -19.98 30.97
C ASN A 36 3.82 -19.92 31.29
N GLN A 37 4.67 -20.10 30.28
CA GLN A 37 6.13 -20.08 30.41
C GLN A 37 6.72 -18.70 30.08
N LEU A 38 6.14 -18.02 29.08
CA LEU A 38 6.58 -16.70 28.64
C LEU A 38 5.39 -15.77 28.42
N ASN A 39 5.38 -14.66 29.16
CA ASN A 39 4.39 -13.59 28.98
C ASN A 39 5.04 -12.38 28.29
N LEU A 40 4.57 -12.05 27.08
CA LEU A 40 4.98 -10.84 26.37
C LEU A 40 4.05 -9.68 26.76
N GLU A 41 4.65 -8.52 27.02
CA GLU A 41 3.94 -7.29 27.36
C GLU A 41 4.44 -6.11 26.52
N LEU A 42 3.51 -5.23 26.15
CA LEU A 42 3.82 -3.99 25.46
C LEU A 42 4.43 -3.02 26.47
N LYS A 43 5.58 -2.45 26.13
CA LYS A 43 6.21 -1.41 26.96
C LYS A 43 5.37 -0.13 27.03
N SER A 44 4.65 0.19 25.96
CA SER A 44 3.76 1.35 25.88
C SER A 44 2.48 0.97 25.14
N GLU A 45 1.33 1.46 25.62
CA GLU A 45 0.04 1.35 24.93
C GLU A 45 0.02 2.17 23.63
N SER A 46 0.90 3.17 23.50
CA SER A 46 1.03 3.98 22.27
C SER A 46 1.61 3.20 21.09
N GLY A 47 2.00 1.93 21.28
CA GLY A 47 2.59 1.10 20.25
C GLY A 47 4.10 1.24 20.17
N GLY A 48 4.65 1.16 18.95
CA GLY A 48 6.09 1.20 18.77
C GLY A 48 6.69 2.60 18.82
N ASP A 49 7.98 2.66 19.17
CA ASP A 49 8.73 3.91 19.24
C ASP A 49 9.10 4.40 17.84
N LEU A 50 8.74 5.65 17.55
CA LEU A 50 8.93 6.31 16.25
C LEU A 50 9.87 7.51 16.33
N SER A 51 10.55 7.74 17.46
CA SER A 51 11.42 8.92 17.67
C SER A 51 12.53 9.00 16.61
N ASP A 52 13.10 7.86 16.24
CA ASP A 52 14.22 7.74 15.30
C ASP A 52 13.74 7.31 13.90
N PHE A 53 12.44 7.47 13.60
CA PHE A 53 11.90 7.10 12.30
C PHE A 53 12.42 8.04 11.20
N ILE A 54 13.02 7.44 10.17
CA ILE A 54 13.49 8.15 8.98
C ILE A 54 12.34 8.21 7.97
N THR A 55 11.94 9.44 7.62
CA THR A 55 10.82 9.66 6.69
C THR A 55 11.09 9.09 5.30
N ASN A 56 10.06 8.47 4.72
CA ASN A 56 10.11 7.91 3.37
C ASN A 56 9.54 8.88 2.32
N GLY A 57 10.07 8.81 1.09
CA GLY A 57 9.68 9.66 -0.04
C GLY A 57 8.41 9.22 -0.78
N GLU A 58 7.93 8.01 -0.53
CA GLU A 58 6.72 7.42 -1.13
C GLU A 58 5.56 7.30 -0.12
N TRP A 59 5.86 7.11 1.16
CA TRP A 59 4.87 6.87 2.21
C TRP A 59 4.98 7.85 3.38
N TYR A 60 3.82 8.27 3.90
CA TYR A 60 3.68 8.86 5.21
C TYR A 60 3.41 7.75 6.23
N LEU A 61 4.19 7.70 7.31
CA LEU A 61 3.85 6.87 8.46
C LEU A 61 2.81 7.61 9.31
N LEU A 62 1.62 7.05 9.43
CA LEU A 62 0.53 7.60 10.24
C LEU A 62 0.65 7.16 11.70
N GLY A 63 1.07 5.92 11.93
CA GLY A 63 1.21 5.35 13.26
C GLY A 63 1.64 3.88 13.23
N MET A 64 2.01 3.37 14.40
CA MET A 64 2.36 1.96 14.60
C MET A 64 1.80 1.42 15.93
N PRO A 65 0.46 1.33 16.09
CA PRO A 65 -0.15 0.75 17.27
C PRO A 65 0.30 -0.69 17.48
N GLY A 66 0.49 -1.07 18.74
CA GLY A 66 0.83 -2.42 19.16
C GLY A 66 -0.33 -3.04 19.93
N LYS A 67 -0.64 -4.30 19.65
CA LYS A 67 -1.68 -5.07 20.34
C LYS A 67 -1.14 -6.41 20.80
N LYS A 68 -1.34 -6.73 22.08
CA LYS A 68 -1.12 -8.07 22.62
C LYS A 68 -2.29 -8.97 22.25
N ASN A 69 -2.01 -10.17 21.77
CA ASN A 69 -3.00 -11.21 21.53
C ASN A 69 -2.62 -12.47 22.29
N THR A 70 -3.64 -13.24 22.65
CA THR A 70 -3.50 -14.58 23.23
C THR A 70 -4.34 -15.52 22.38
N ILE A 71 -3.68 -16.48 21.74
CA ILE A 71 -4.28 -17.35 20.74
C ILE A 71 -3.99 -18.79 21.13
N VAL A 72 -5.02 -19.64 21.13
CA VAL A 72 -4.86 -21.09 21.24
C VAL A 72 -4.84 -21.65 19.83
N TYR A 73 -3.73 -22.27 19.44
CA TYR A 73 -3.58 -22.85 18.10
C TYR A 73 -4.21 -24.24 18.03
N GLN A 74 -4.61 -24.68 16.84
CA GLN A 74 -5.25 -26.00 16.67
C GLN A 74 -4.28 -27.18 16.96
N CYS A 75 -2.97 -26.95 16.92
CA CYS A 75 -1.96 -27.98 17.19
C CYS A 75 -1.78 -28.28 18.68
N CYS A 76 -2.05 -27.32 19.58
CA CYS A 76 -1.70 -27.41 21.00
C CYS A 76 -2.81 -26.78 21.87
N PRO A 77 -3.19 -27.40 23.00
CA PRO A 77 -4.24 -26.86 23.87
C PRO A 77 -3.78 -25.61 24.66
N GLU A 78 -2.49 -25.35 24.75
CA GLU A 78 -1.93 -24.22 25.50
C GLU A 78 -2.11 -22.87 24.76
N PRO A 79 -2.35 -21.77 25.50
CA PRO A 79 -2.42 -20.43 24.92
C PRO A 79 -1.01 -19.93 24.56
N TYR A 80 -0.85 -19.37 23.37
CA TYR A 80 0.36 -18.68 22.94
C TYR A 80 0.12 -17.17 22.94
N VAL A 81 1.15 -16.40 23.31
CA VAL A 81 1.09 -14.94 23.37
C VAL A 81 1.90 -14.35 22.22
N ASP A 82 1.29 -13.43 21.49
CA ASP A 82 1.96 -12.62 20.47
C ASP A 82 1.70 -11.12 20.68
N VAL A 83 2.59 -10.30 20.16
CA VAL A 83 2.43 -8.85 20.03
C VAL A 83 2.41 -8.53 18.54
N THR A 84 1.30 -8.00 18.08
CA THR A 84 1.11 -7.56 16.69
C THR A 84 1.26 -6.04 16.63
N PHE A 85 2.21 -5.55 15.83
CA PHE A 85 2.32 -4.14 15.45
C PHE A 85 1.69 -3.92 14.09
N THR A 86 0.76 -2.98 13.98
CA THR A 86 0.15 -2.60 12.71
C THR A 86 0.79 -1.33 12.21
N ILE A 87 1.59 -1.40 11.15
CA ILE A 87 2.16 -0.23 10.50
C ILE A 87 1.05 0.41 9.63
N GLN A 88 0.68 1.64 9.97
CA GLN A 88 -0.31 2.42 9.23
C GLN A 88 0.43 3.42 8.32
N ILE A 89 0.33 3.24 7.01
CA ILE A 89 1.01 4.08 6.03
C ILE A 89 0.03 4.68 5.01
N ARG A 90 0.31 5.89 4.55
CA ARG A 90 -0.45 6.60 3.51
C ARG A 90 0.44 6.99 2.35
N ARG A 91 0.00 6.75 1.11
CA ARG A 91 0.81 7.05 -0.07
C ARG A 91 0.93 8.57 -0.31
N ARG A 92 2.12 9.01 -0.72
CA ARG A 92 2.35 10.38 -1.24
C ARG A 92 1.82 10.46 -2.67
N THR A 93 0.65 11.10 -2.81
CA THR A 93 -0.14 11.12 -4.05
C THR A 93 0.43 12.01 -5.15
N LEU A 94 1.22 13.03 -4.82
CA LEU A 94 1.63 14.08 -5.78
C LEU A 94 2.34 13.52 -7.02
N TYR A 95 3.27 12.60 -6.84
CA TYR A 95 4.01 11.99 -7.96
C TYR A 95 3.05 11.26 -8.92
N TYR A 96 2.14 10.45 -8.38
CA TYR A 96 1.16 9.70 -9.16
C TYR A 96 0.12 10.62 -9.80
N PHE A 97 -0.29 11.68 -9.12
CA PHE A 97 -1.22 12.65 -9.69
C PHE A 97 -0.67 13.29 -10.96
N PHE A 98 0.57 13.83 -10.93
CA PHE A 98 1.17 14.49 -12.09
C PHE A 98 1.59 13.53 -13.20
N ASN A 99 2.11 12.35 -12.87
CA ASN A 99 2.65 11.43 -13.88
C ASN A 99 1.64 10.41 -14.40
N LEU A 100 0.49 10.25 -13.72
CA LEU A 100 -0.50 9.23 -14.06
C LEU A 100 -1.88 9.80 -14.35
N ILE A 101 -2.44 10.55 -13.39
CA ILE A 101 -3.81 11.06 -13.50
C ILE A 101 -3.90 12.14 -14.58
N VAL A 102 -3.00 13.13 -14.54
CA VAL A 102 -3.00 14.24 -15.52
C VAL A 102 -2.88 13.75 -16.96
N PRO A 103 -1.91 12.89 -17.35
CA PRO A 103 -1.84 12.35 -18.70
C PRO A 103 -3.07 11.55 -19.13
N CYS A 104 -3.64 10.74 -18.23
CA CYS A 104 -4.83 9.95 -18.52
C CYS A 104 -6.06 10.83 -18.83
N VAL A 105 -6.25 11.90 -18.06
CA VAL A 105 -7.33 12.88 -18.29
C VAL A 105 -7.12 13.62 -19.61
N LEU A 106 -5.88 14.02 -19.93
CA LEU A 106 -5.54 14.68 -21.19
C LEU A 106 -5.79 13.79 -22.41
N ILE A 107 -5.39 12.52 -22.36
CA ILE A 107 -5.65 11.56 -23.46
C ILE A 107 -7.16 11.32 -23.61
N SER A 108 -7.89 11.20 -22.51
CA SER A 108 -9.34 11.01 -22.53
C SER A 108 -10.08 12.22 -23.10
N SER A 109 -9.60 13.45 -22.82
CA SER A 109 -10.19 14.66 -23.41
C SER A 109 -9.88 14.80 -24.91
N MET A 110 -8.69 14.37 -25.35
CA MET A 110 -8.35 14.30 -26.78
C MET A 110 -9.29 13.35 -27.55
N ALA A 111 -9.77 12.27 -26.92
CA ALA A 111 -10.74 11.36 -27.53
C ALA A 111 -12.07 12.07 -27.82
N LEU A 112 -12.53 12.94 -26.90
CA LEU A 112 -13.74 13.75 -27.11
C LEU A 112 -13.56 14.77 -28.23
N LEU A 113 -12.41 15.43 -28.30
CA LEU A 113 -12.07 16.39 -29.36
C LEU A 113 -12.04 15.72 -30.75
N GLY A 114 -11.68 14.44 -30.83
CA GLY A 114 -11.70 13.67 -32.09
C GLY A 114 -13.08 13.60 -32.75
N PHE A 115 -14.18 13.77 -32.00
CA PHE A 115 -15.52 13.86 -32.58
C PHE A 115 -15.82 15.19 -33.27
N THR A 116 -15.09 16.25 -32.93
CA THR A 116 -15.22 17.58 -33.55
C THR A 116 -14.48 17.70 -34.87
N LEU A 117 -13.57 16.78 -35.18
CA LEU A 117 -12.79 16.80 -36.40
C LEU A 117 -13.63 16.35 -37.61
N PRO A 118 -13.70 17.15 -38.69
CA PRO A 118 -14.46 16.80 -39.88
C PRO A 118 -13.87 15.54 -40.55
N PRO A 119 -14.73 14.66 -41.10
CA PRO A 119 -14.29 13.40 -41.71
C PRO A 119 -13.41 13.59 -42.95
N ASP A 120 -13.53 14.74 -43.62
CA ASP A 120 -12.78 15.07 -44.83
C ASP A 120 -11.27 15.27 -44.59
N SER A 121 -10.84 15.39 -43.33
CA SER A 121 -9.44 15.59 -42.97
C SER A 121 -8.58 14.32 -43.09
N GLY A 122 -9.16 13.11 -43.17
CA GLY A 122 -8.42 11.84 -43.21
C GLY A 122 -7.70 11.42 -41.90
N GLU A 123 -7.39 12.37 -41.02
CA GLU A 123 -6.59 12.16 -39.79
C GLU A 123 -7.36 11.58 -38.60
N LYS A 124 -8.69 11.47 -38.71
CA LYS A 124 -9.56 11.00 -37.62
C LYS A 124 -9.23 9.57 -37.18
N LEU A 125 -8.90 8.68 -38.13
CA LEU A 125 -8.52 7.31 -37.83
C LEU A 125 -7.16 7.24 -37.12
N THR A 126 -6.18 8.02 -37.60
CA THR A 126 -4.84 8.13 -36.99
C THR A 126 -4.93 8.61 -35.54
N LEU A 127 -5.74 9.64 -35.27
CA LEU A 127 -5.97 10.15 -33.91
C LEU A 127 -6.59 9.08 -33.00
N GLY A 128 -7.59 8.33 -33.49
CA GLY A 128 -8.21 7.24 -32.71
C GLY A 128 -7.22 6.12 -32.33
N VAL A 129 -6.40 5.67 -33.28
CA VAL A 129 -5.41 4.60 -33.06
C VAL A 129 -4.32 5.05 -32.08
N THR A 130 -3.82 6.28 -32.22
CA THR A 130 -2.80 6.84 -31.31
C THR A 130 -3.31 6.97 -29.87
N ILE A 131 -4.55 7.41 -29.68
CA ILE A 131 -5.19 7.48 -28.36
C ILE A 131 -5.32 6.07 -27.76
N LEU A 132 -5.83 5.09 -28.51
CA LEU A 132 -5.97 3.72 -28.04
C LEU A 132 -4.62 3.11 -27.62
N LEU A 133 -3.58 3.31 -28.45
CA LEU A 133 -2.24 2.84 -28.17
C LEU A 133 -1.68 3.51 -26.90
N SER A 134 -1.85 4.83 -26.75
CA SER A 134 -1.39 5.56 -25.58
C SER A 134 -2.06 5.05 -24.29
N GLN A 135 -3.38 4.85 -24.29
CA GLN A 135 -4.11 4.26 -23.15
C GLN A 135 -3.58 2.87 -22.80
N THR A 136 -3.34 2.03 -23.82
CA THR A 136 -2.79 0.67 -23.61
C THR A 136 -1.39 0.71 -22.98
N VAL A 137 -0.52 1.62 -23.45
CA VAL A 137 0.82 1.81 -22.87
C VAL A 137 0.73 2.33 -21.43
N PHE A 138 -0.21 3.24 -21.13
CA PHE A 138 -0.44 3.73 -19.77
C PHE A 138 -0.93 2.63 -18.82
N LEU A 139 -1.87 1.79 -19.27
CA LEU A 139 -2.34 0.64 -18.50
C LEU A 139 -1.22 -0.38 -18.27
N LEU A 140 -0.35 -0.62 -19.26
CA LEU A 140 0.81 -1.49 -19.11
C LEU A 140 1.81 -0.97 -18.07
N ARG A 141 1.91 0.36 -17.88
CA ARG A 141 2.78 0.96 -16.87
C ARG A 141 2.22 0.86 -15.45
N LEU A 142 0.92 0.58 -15.33
CA LEU A 142 0.18 0.43 -14.07
C LEU A 142 0.09 -1.02 -13.61
N ALA A 143 0.04 -1.96 -14.55
CA ALA A 143 -0.01 -3.41 -14.31
C ALA A 143 1.35 -3.98 -13.89
#